data_AF-A0A924W7U2-F1
#
_entry.id   AF-A0A924W7U2-F1
#
_cell.length_a   1.000
_cell.length_b   1.000
_cell.length_c   1.000
_cell.angle_alpha   90.00
_cell.angle_beta   90.00
_cell.angle_gamma   90.00
#
_symmetry.space_group_name_H-M   'P 1'
#
loop_
_entity.id
_entity.type
_entity.pdbx_description
1 polymer ?
#
loop_
_entity_poly.entity_id
_entity_poly.type
_entity_poly.pdbx_seq_one_letter_code
_entity_poly.pdbx_strand_id
1 'polypeptide(L)'
;MKKFASLSACVFLFTAPVFGDVVEFAIGGSDADVTTTVNAFRAATGGVNNPNVPGSFLSGRREINWDGVAETAAAPNLFPGNFFNAGVAPRARGAEFTSPGAGTMVSATAANSTNTPINFGNLDPSYVTAFRPFTPQRLFAPIGSTTTEVKFFIPGQSSTRATVTSFGAVFSDVDTSGPTLMQFFEQSGALLRTVVVPPTTGGPGGFSFAGVQCTAGEKIWRVVIVTGTQALGAGVLDNPGAGVDLVVMDDFIYSEPVTVTDPTVFASGGSDAEVTDTVNAFRAALGALNPNAPGSVGSGRREVNWDGVPDTASSPNAFPADFFNVNSPRGVVFSTPGSSLQVSADASNPTATPTLFSNIDPSYAGLFRVFSPQRLFTAIGSTAVTTNFFVPGGTIPASVSGFGSLLTDVDLRTSARIDYLDQRGNLLASIHALPGTGAEQSLSFLGAHFSPDYKLANVKVTSGTTALAAGVIENTAGGIDLVAMDDFIYGEPVELPPLCRADVNADGFVNSADFFDFLTGFFSGNFDFNNDGFTNSQDLYDFLVQFFVGC
;
A
#
# COMPACT_ATOMS: atom_id res chain seq x y z
N MET A 1 -54.08 -36.64 10.55
CA MET A 1 -53.62 -35.52 9.72
C MET A 1 -52.58 -34.73 10.51
N LYS A 2 -51.29 -35.01 10.31
CA LYS A 2 -50.20 -34.28 10.96
C LYS A 2 -49.78 -33.14 10.02
N LYS A 3 -49.96 -31.89 10.43
CA LYS A 3 -49.49 -30.70 9.71
C LYS A 3 -47.97 -30.58 9.94
N PHE A 4 -47.19 -30.71 8.89
CA PHE A 4 -45.78 -30.32 8.88
C PHE A 4 -45.69 -28.80 8.70
N ALA A 5 -45.04 -28.12 9.63
CA ALA A 5 -44.61 -26.73 9.48
C ALA A 5 -43.37 -26.72 8.57
N SER A 6 -43.45 -26.00 7.45
CA SER A 6 -42.30 -25.75 6.58
C SER A 6 -41.49 -24.61 7.21
N LEU A 7 -40.27 -24.93 7.63
CA LEU A 7 -39.26 -23.97 8.06
C LEU A 7 -38.71 -23.31 6.79
N SER A 8 -39.07 -22.05 6.54
CA SER A 8 -38.53 -21.28 5.42
C SER A 8 -37.11 -20.83 5.81
N ALA A 9 -36.11 -21.54 5.28
CA ALA A 9 -34.71 -21.13 5.41
C ALA A 9 -34.49 -19.89 4.53
N CYS A 10 -34.38 -18.73 5.16
CA CYS A 10 -33.91 -17.50 4.50
C CYS A 10 -32.42 -17.68 4.20
N VAL A 11 -32.10 -18.10 2.98
CA VAL A 11 -30.74 -18.09 2.45
C VAL A 11 -30.39 -16.63 2.20
N PHE A 12 -29.62 -16.01 3.10
CA PHE A 12 -28.92 -14.77 2.79
C PHE A 12 -27.85 -15.09 1.75
N LEU A 13 -28.19 -14.87 0.48
CA LEU A 13 -27.20 -14.69 -0.57
C LEU A 13 -26.43 -13.41 -0.24
N PHE A 14 -25.31 -13.54 0.46
CA PHE A 14 -24.26 -12.53 0.39
C PHE A 14 -23.78 -12.51 -1.05
N THR A 15 -24.22 -11.53 -1.82
CA THR A 15 -23.49 -11.13 -3.01
C THR A 15 -22.17 -10.56 -2.50
N ALA A 16 -21.08 -11.29 -2.72
CA ALA A 16 -19.76 -10.70 -2.60
C ALA A 16 -19.75 -9.44 -3.50
N PRO A 17 -19.13 -8.32 -3.08
CA PRO A 17 -18.97 -7.18 -3.96
C PRO A 17 -18.28 -7.69 -5.25
N VAL A 18 -18.97 -7.53 -6.37
CA VAL A 18 -18.39 -7.76 -7.69
C VAL A 18 -17.44 -6.60 -7.92
N PHE A 19 -16.14 -6.79 -7.66
CA PHE A 19 -15.11 -5.85 -8.08
C PHE A 19 -15.01 -5.95 -9.61
N GLY A 20 -15.48 -4.92 -10.31
CA GLY A 20 -15.97 -5.03 -11.69
C GLY A 20 -15.33 -4.11 -12.72
N ASP A 21 -14.46 -3.18 -12.36
CA ASP A 21 -13.98 -2.16 -13.31
C ASP A 21 -12.60 -2.53 -13.89
N VAL A 22 -12.55 -3.70 -14.52
CA VAL A 22 -11.40 -4.16 -15.32
C VAL A 22 -11.76 -4.24 -16.80
N VAL A 23 -10.87 -3.72 -17.66
CA VAL A 23 -10.94 -3.91 -19.11
C VAL A 23 -10.13 -5.17 -19.46
N GLU A 24 -10.79 -6.14 -20.07
CA GLU A 24 -10.18 -7.38 -20.55
C GLU A 24 -9.80 -7.26 -22.03
N PHE A 25 -8.57 -7.68 -22.34
CA PHE A 25 -8.04 -7.79 -23.69
C PHE A 25 -7.75 -9.26 -23.93
N ALA A 26 -8.60 -9.96 -24.66
CA ALA A 26 -8.44 -11.40 -24.90
C ALA A 26 -8.72 -11.72 -26.37
N ILE A 27 -7.78 -12.39 -27.03
CA ILE A 27 -7.96 -12.83 -28.42
C ILE A 27 -7.17 -14.10 -28.70
N GLY A 28 -7.73 -14.94 -29.55
CA GLY A 28 -7.06 -16.03 -30.24
C GLY A 28 -7.52 -15.95 -31.69
N GLY A 29 -6.58 -15.97 -32.63
CA GLY A 29 -6.89 -15.59 -34.01
C GLY A 29 -5.67 -15.58 -34.90
N SER A 30 -5.70 -14.75 -35.95
CA SER A 30 -4.53 -14.56 -36.81
C SER A 30 -3.45 -13.75 -36.09
N ASP A 31 -2.18 -13.93 -36.49
CA ASP A 31 -1.05 -13.16 -35.96
C ASP A 31 -1.28 -11.64 -36.04
N ALA A 32 -1.97 -11.17 -37.08
CA ALA A 32 -2.28 -9.76 -37.26
C ALA A 32 -3.29 -9.25 -36.24
N ASP A 33 -4.31 -10.05 -35.91
CA ASP A 33 -5.33 -9.70 -34.91
C ASP A 33 -4.74 -9.70 -33.50
N VAL A 34 -3.88 -10.68 -33.20
CA VAL A 34 -3.12 -10.74 -31.95
C VAL A 34 -2.21 -9.53 -31.83
N THR A 35 -1.43 -9.21 -32.87
CA THR A 35 -0.57 -8.01 -32.90
C THR A 35 -1.37 -6.73 -32.68
N THR A 36 -2.54 -6.62 -33.30
CA THR A 36 -3.44 -5.46 -33.13
C THR A 36 -3.91 -5.35 -31.68
N THR A 37 -4.27 -6.46 -31.05
CA THR A 37 -4.76 -6.49 -29.66
C THR A 37 -3.64 -6.22 -28.66
N VAL A 38 -2.45 -6.78 -28.89
CA VAL A 38 -1.23 -6.49 -28.11
C VAL A 38 -0.92 -4.99 -28.19
N ASN A 39 -0.99 -4.39 -29.37
CA ASN A 39 -0.75 -2.94 -29.53
C ASN A 39 -1.84 -2.09 -28.84
N ALA A 40 -3.10 -2.52 -28.87
CA ALA A 40 -4.17 -1.87 -28.12
C ALA A 40 -3.92 -1.96 -26.61
N PHE A 41 -3.48 -3.10 -26.11
CA PHE A 41 -3.10 -3.28 -24.70
C PHE A 41 -1.90 -2.40 -24.34
N ARG A 42 -0.84 -2.39 -25.15
CA ARG A 42 0.33 -1.51 -24.95
C ARG A 42 -0.08 -0.04 -24.83
N ALA A 43 -1.02 0.41 -25.66
CA ALA A 43 -1.56 1.77 -25.61
C ALA A 43 -2.36 2.03 -24.32
N ALA A 44 -3.23 1.10 -23.94
CA ALA A 44 -4.03 1.18 -22.72
C ALA A 44 -3.15 1.18 -21.45
N THR A 45 -2.06 0.43 -21.45
CA THR A 45 -1.08 0.27 -20.37
C THR A 45 -0.05 1.41 -20.32
N GLY A 46 -0.31 2.55 -20.98
CA GLY A 46 0.50 3.77 -20.87
C GLY A 46 1.36 4.09 -22.08
N GLY A 47 1.37 3.25 -23.13
CA GLY A 47 1.90 3.55 -24.47
C GLY A 47 3.43 3.61 -24.59
N VAL A 48 4.13 4.21 -23.63
CA VAL A 48 5.60 4.32 -23.59
C VAL A 48 6.17 3.10 -22.88
N ASN A 49 7.13 2.41 -23.51
CA ASN A 49 7.94 1.39 -22.84
C ASN A 49 9.07 2.09 -22.11
N ASN A 50 9.02 2.08 -20.79
CA ASN A 50 9.95 2.77 -19.92
C ASN A 50 11.36 2.16 -20.04
N PRO A 51 12.40 2.98 -19.85
CA PRO A 51 13.76 2.46 -19.84
C PRO A 51 13.91 1.47 -18.69
N ASN A 52 14.62 0.36 -18.94
CA ASN A 52 14.81 -0.73 -17.99
C ASN A 52 15.86 -0.40 -16.90
N VAL A 53 15.76 0.81 -16.35
CA VAL A 53 16.65 1.38 -15.33
C VAL A 53 15.97 1.37 -13.95
N PRO A 54 16.74 1.49 -12.86
CA PRO A 54 16.21 1.66 -11.51
C PRO A 54 15.27 2.86 -11.38
N GLY A 55 14.29 2.75 -10.48
CA GLY A 55 13.24 3.72 -10.22
C GLY A 55 11.93 3.42 -10.96
N SER A 56 10.84 3.96 -10.42
CA SER A 56 9.51 3.94 -11.04
C SER A 56 9.24 5.24 -11.79
N PHE A 57 8.44 5.15 -12.84
CA PHE A 57 7.95 6.30 -13.62
C PHE A 57 6.47 6.58 -13.30
N LEU A 58 6.05 7.84 -13.45
CA LEU A 58 4.65 8.23 -13.18
C LEU A 58 3.66 7.70 -14.24
N SER A 59 4.15 7.25 -15.38
CA SER A 59 3.36 6.70 -16.47
C SER A 59 4.20 5.72 -17.30
N GLY A 60 3.55 5.07 -18.28
CA GLY A 60 4.20 4.09 -19.14
C GLY A 60 4.11 2.67 -18.61
N ARG A 61 4.84 1.79 -19.28
CA ARG A 61 4.83 0.35 -19.05
C ARG A 61 6.23 -0.23 -19.06
N ARG A 62 6.34 -1.48 -18.65
CA ARG A 62 7.51 -2.32 -18.90
C ARG A 62 7.11 -3.55 -19.69
N GLU A 63 8.09 -4.07 -20.40
CA GLU A 63 7.88 -5.16 -21.34
C GLU A 63 9.08 -6.12 -21.28
N ILE A 64 8.81 -7.42 -21.22
CA ILE A 64 9.80 -8.49 -21.21
C ILE A 64 9.55 -9.38 -22.41
N ASN A 65 10.43 -9.29 -23.40
CA ASN A 65 10.40 -10.08 -24.63
C ASN A 65 11.37 -11.28 -24.61
N TRP A 66 12.01 -11.53 -23.46
CA TRP A 66 12.93 -12.66 -23.21
C TRP A 66 14.23 -12.71 -24.04
N ASP A 67 14.26 -12.12 -25.24
CA ASP A 67 15.37 -12.09 -26.21
C ASP A 67 16.74 -11.75 -25.60
N GLY A 68 16.75 -10.79 -24.66
CA GLY A 68 17.96 -10.28 -24.02
C GLY A 68 18.49 -11.10 -22.85
N VAL A 69 17.87 -12.24 -22.51
CA VAL A 69 18.34 -13.10 -21.41
C VAL A 69 19.71 -13.69 -21.75
N ALA A 70 20.64 -13.79 -20.80
CA ALA A 70 21.96 -14.37 -21.08
C ALA A 70 21.85 -15.88 -21.36
N GLU A 71 22.74 -16.45 -22.18
CA GLU A 71 22.77 -17.91 -22.45
C GLU A 71 22.89 -18.73 -21.17
N THR A 72 23.66 -18.24 -20.19
CA THR A 72 23.83 -18.88 -18.87
C THR A 72 22.55 -18.92 -18.03
N ALA A 73 21.53 -18.15 -18.41
CA ALA A 73 20.23 -18.06 -17.76
C ALA A 73 19.09 -18.58 -18.68
N ALA A 74 19.43 -19.26 -19.77
CA ALA A 74 18.49 -19.85 -20.71
C ALA A 74 18.76 -21.36 -20.86
N ALA A 75 17.87 -22.03 -21.59
CA ALA A 75 17.94 -23.46 -21.88
C ALA A 75 19.36 -23.84 -22.34
N PRO A 76 19.93 -24.92 -21.79
CA PRO A 76 19.28 -25.94 -20.97
C PRO A 76 19.17 -25.60 -19.47
N ASN A 77 19.62 -24.42 -19.04
CA ASN A 77 19.58 -24.01 -17.64
C ASN A 77 18.19 -23.49 -17.25
N LEU A 78 17.83 -23.64 -15.98
CA LEU A 78 16.68 -22.96 -15.42
C LEU A 78 16.92 -21.45 -15.39
N PHE A 79 15.86 -20.69 -15.65
CA PHE A 79 15.86 -19.25 -15.58
C PHE A 79 15.84 -18.78 -14.11
N PRO A 80 16.75 -17.89 -13.69
CA PRO A 80 16.66 -17.28 -12.36
C PRO A 80 15.41 -16.40 -12.29
N GLY A 81 14.43 -16.80 -11.48
CA GLY A 81 13.12 -16.13 -11.41
C GLY A 81 13.19 -14.63 -11.11
N ASN A 82 14.20 -14.19 -10.36
CA ASN A 82 14.44 -12.80 -10.00
C ASN A 82 15.32 -12.04 -11.01
N PHE A 83 15.63 -12.60 -12.19
CA PHE A 83 16.55 -11.99 -13.16
C PHE A 83 16.11 -10.58 -13.58
N PHE A 84 14.80 -10.32 -13.69
CA PHE A 84 14.23 -8.99 -14.01
C PHE A 84 13.82 -8.17 -12.77
N ASN A 85 14.17 -8.64 -11.58
CA ASN A 85 14.08 -7.94 -10.32
C ASN A 85 15.49 -7.55 -9.80
N ALA A 86 16.33 -7.03 -10.70
CA ALA A 86 17.70 -6.65 -10.36
C ALA A 86 17.82 -5.17 -9.97
N GLY A 87 18.86 -4.85 -9.19
CA GLY A 87 19.20 -3.47 -8.80
C GLY A 87 19.72 -2.56 -9.92
N VAL A 88 19.95 -3.11 -11.14
CA VAL A 88 20.67 -2.41 -12.21
C VAL A 88 20.07 -2.65 -13.59
N ALA A 89 20.22 -1.66 -14.47
CA ALA A 89 19.84 -1.78 -15.88
C ALA A 89 20.66 -2.85 -16.62
N PRO A 90 20.11 -3.49 -17.66
CA PRO A 90 18.74 -3.39 -18.19
C PRO A 90 17.75 -4.37 -17.50
N ARG A 91 18.11 -4.85 -16.31
CA ARG A 91 17.38 -5.89 -15.56
C ARG A 91 16.53 -5.33 -14.41
N ALA A 92 16.61 -4.03 -14.15
CA ALA A 92 15.71 -3.33 -13.24
C ALA A 92 14.35 -3.16 -13.91
N ARG A 93 13.50 -4.18 -13.83
CA ARG A 93 12.14 -4.15 -14.41
C ARG A 93 11.05 -4.50 -13.41
N GLY A 94 11.42 -4.91 -12.20
CA GLY A 94 10.48 -5.10 -11.09
C GLY A 94 9.58 -6.33 -11.23
N ALA A 95 10.03 -7.38 -11.90
CA ALA A 95 9.26 -8.61 -12.08
C ALA A 95 10.05 -9.85 -11.63
N GLU A 96 9.40 -10.71 -10.85
CA GLU A 96 9.92 -12.00 -10.41
C GLU A 96 8.94 -13.13 -10.78
N PHE A 97 9.51 -14.27 -11.21
CA PHE A 97 8.79 -15.41 -11.72
C PHE A 97 9.09 -16.66 -10.90
N THR A 98 8.05 -17.37 -10.47
CA THR A 98 8.21 -18.65 -9.77
C THR A 98 7.24 -19.68 -10.33
N SER A 99 7.56 -20.96 -10.13
CA SER A 99 6.69 -22.07 -10.49
C SER A 99 6.81 -23.15 -9.42
N PRO A 100 5.72 -23.84 -9.04
CA PRO A 100 5.79 -24.92 -8.04
C PRO A 100 6.49 -26.19 -8.56
N GLY A 101 6.84 -26.24 -9.85
CA GLY A 101 7.62 -27.32 -10.44
C GLY A 101 9.13 -27.17 -10.20
N ALA A 102 9.94 -27.57 -11.18
CA ALA A 102 11.39 -27.43 -11.13
C ALA A 102 11.86 -25.97 -11.26
N GLY A 103 10.97 -25.06 -11.64
CA GLY A 103 11.25 -23.64 -11.83
C GLY A 103 10.70 -23.15 -13.16
N THR A 104 11.36 -22.15 -13.75
CA THR A 104 11.01 -21.59 -15.05
C THR A 104 12.20 -21.72 -16.00
N MET A 105 11.95 -21.65 -17.31
CA MET A 105 12.99 -21.72 -18.32
C MET A 105 12.69 -20.75 -19.45
N VAL A 106 13.74 -20.13 -19.98
CA VAL A 106 13.72 -19.37 -21.22
C VAL A 106 14.39 -20.21 -22.30
N SER A 107 13.77 -20.38 -23.47
CA SER A 107 14.33 -21.20 -24.55
C SER A 107 15.60 -20.58 -25.16
N ALA A 108 16.39 -21.41 -25.85
CA ALA A 108 17.65 -20.97 -26.46
C ALA A 108 17.42 -20.12 -27.72
N THR A 109 18.37 -19.25 -28.05
CA THR A 109 18.42 -18.55 -29.35
C THR A 109 18.98 -19.47 -30.44
N ALA A 110 18.71 -19.20 -31.71
CA ALA A 110 19.28 -20.01 -32.80
C ALA A 110 20.82 -19.93 -32.89
N ALA A 111 21.42 -18.87 -32.37
CA ALA A 111 22.86 -18.61 -32.45
C ALA A 111 23.65 -18.99 -31.18
N ASN A 112 23.01 -19.71 -30.24
CA ASN A 112 23.63 -19.99 -28.94
C ASN A 112 24.89 -20.85 -29.06
N SER A 113 25.88 -20.59 -28.21
CA SER A 113 27.19 -21.25 -28.27
C SER A 113 27.16 -22.76 -27.96
N THR A 114 26.10 -23.24 -27.32
CA THR A 114 25.94 -24.64 -26.87
C THR A 114 25.18 -25.53 -27.85
N ASN A 115 24.77 -25.01 -29.01
CA ASN A 115 23.90 -25.67 -30.00
C ASN A 115 22.62 -26.26 -29.38
N THR A 116 22.14 -25.65 -28.29
CA THR A 116 20.89 -26.05 -27.64
C THR A 116 19.73 -25.72 -28.59
N PRO A 117 18.81 -26.67 -28.86
CA PRO A 117 17.68 -26.39 -29.76
C PRO A 117 16.78 -25.25 -29.24
N ILE A 118 16.29 -24.43 -30.16
CA ILE A 118 15.32 -23.34 -29.89
C ILE A 118 13.97 -23.89 -29.44
N ASN A 119 13.08 -23.00 -28.97
CA ASN A 119 11.67 -23.32 -28.69
C ASN A 119 11.47 -24.55 -27.79
N PHE A 120 12.36 -24.70 -26.79
CA PHE A 120 12.38 -25.84 -25.87
C PHE A 120 12.66 -27.20 -26.54
N GLY A 121 13.24 -27.22 -27.74
CA GLY A 121 13.65 -28.44 -28.42
C GLY A 121 14.68 -29.29 -27.65
N ASN A 122 15.30 -28.71 -26.60
CA ASN A 122 16.14 -29.42 -25.65
C ASN A 122 15.35 -30.35 -24.71
N LEU A 123 14.04 -30.11 -24.53
CA LEU A 123 13.14 -30.98 -23.79
C LEU A 123 12.57 -32.07 -24.71
N ASP A 124 12.05 -31.66 -25.86
CA ASP A 124 11.59 -32.56 -26.92
C ASP A 124 11.82 -31.95 -28.31
N PRO A 125 12.49 -32.64 -29.26
CA PRO A 125 12.77 -32.08 -30.59
C PRO A 125 11.54 -31.61 -31.37
N SER A 126 10.35 -32.16 -31.11
CA SER A 126 9.11 -31.76 -31.78
C SER A 126 8.68 -30.33 -31.45
N TYR A 127 9.09 -29.79 -30.30
CA TYR A 127 8.72 -28.45 -29.85
C TYR A 127 9.27 -27.33 -30.73
N VAL A 128 10.34 -27.61 -31.50
CA VAL A 128 10.90 -26.67 -32.48
C VAL A 128 9.86 -26.22 -33.51
N THR A 129 8.93 -27.11 -33.86
CA THR A 129 7.85 -26.84 -34.81
C THR A 129 6.48 -26.67 -34.17
N ALA A 130 6.31 -27.07 -32.92
CA ALA A 130 5.06 -26.86 -32.18
C ALA A 130 4.94 -25.42 -31.67
N PHE A 131 6.03 -24.82 -31.20
CA PHE A 131 6.00 -23.45 -30.68
C PHE A 131 6.69 -22.46 -31.59
N ARG A 132 6.26 -21.20 -31.49
CA ARG A 132 6.86 -20.08 -32.20
C ARG A 132 6.93 -18.86 -31.28
N PRO A 133 8.04 -18.09 -31.29
CA PRO A 133 8.12 -16.84 -30.53
C PRO A 133 7.37 -15.72 -31.28
N PHE A 134 6.68 -14.87 -30.53
CA PHE A 134 5.97 -13.69 -31.02
C PHE A 134 6.95 -12.55 -31.31
N THR A 135 7.93 -12.37 -30.44
CA THR A 135 9.14 -11.59 -30.70
C THR A 135 10.22 -12.45 -31.36
N PRO A 136 11.28 -11.86 -31.95
CA PRO A 136 12.13 -12.59 -32.87
C PRO A 136 12.75 -13.90 -32.35
N GLN A 137 13.00 -14.03 -31.05
CA GLN A 137 13.56 -15.24 -30.46
C GLN A 137 13.01 -15.51 -29.05
N ARG A 138 13.25 -16.74 -28.58
CA ARG A 138 13.01 -17.21 -27.22
C ARG A 138 11.54 -17.26 -26.79
N LEU A 139 11.29 -18.13 -25.83
CA LEU A 139 9.99 -18.40 -25.24
C LEU A 139 10.20 -18.62 -23.74
N PHE A 140 9.16 -18.43 -22.95
CA PHE A 140 9.17 -18.65 -21.52
C PHE A 140 8.14 -19.71 -21.13
N ALA A 141 8.52 -20.62 -20.23
CA ALA A 141 7.62 -21.63 -19.71
C ALA A 141 7.97 -22.07 -18.27
N PRO A 142 6.98 -22.46 -17.45
CA PRO A 142 7.22 -23.24 -16.24
C PRO A 142 7.69 -24.65 -16.60
N ILE A 143 8.57 -25.24 -15.78
CA ILE A 143 9.11 -26.59 -15.97
C ILE A 143 8.63 -27.51 -14.85
N GLY A 144 8.08 -28.68 -15.21
CA GLY A 144 7.50 -29.61 -14.24
C GLY A 144 6.19 -29.11 -13.60
N SER A 145 5.58 -28.07 -14.15
CA SER A 145 4.28 -27.51 -13.77
C SER A 145 3.68 -26.78 -14.97
N THR A 146 2.37 -26.50 -14.93
CA THR A 146 1.68 -25.59 -15.85
C THR A 146 1.51 -24.19 -15.25
N THR A 147 1.95 -23.97 -14.00
CA THR A 147 1.68 -22.74 -13.27
C THR A 147 2.91 -21.85 -13.18
N THR A 148 2.75 -20.58 -13.51
CA THR A 148 3.70 -19.50 -13.21
C THR A 148 3.05 -18.49 -12.29
N GLU A 149 3.72 -18.11 -11.21
CA GLU A 149 3.36 -16.96 -10.38
C GLU A 149 4.30 -15.79 -10.68
N VAL A 150 3.71 -14.62 -10.93
CA VAL A 150 4.39 -13.35 -11.20
C VAL A 150 4.18 -12.40 -10.03
N LYS A 151 5.28 -11.80 -9.59
CA LYS A 151 5.39 -10.89 -8.45
C LYS A 151 6.02 -9.58 -8.90
N PHE A 152 5.52 -8.44 -8.39
CA PHE A 152 6.03 -7.12 -8.76
C PHE A 152 6.80 -6.45 -7.63
N PHE A 153 7.83 -5.70 -8.03
CA PHE A 153 8.74 -4.95 -7.16
C PHE A 153 9.07 -3.60 -7.77
N ILE A 154 9.53 -2.65 -6.95
CA ILE A 154 10.02 -1.38 -7.47
C ILE A 154 11.27 -1.65 -8.31
N PRO A 155 11.33 -1.22 -9.57
CA PRO A 155 12.48 -1.48 -10.42
C PRO A 155 13.75 -0.95 -9.77
N GLY A 156 14.76 -1.81 -9.59
CA GLY A 156 16.00 -1.44 -8.89
C GLY A 156 16.01 -1.67 -7.38
N GLN A 157 14.86 -1.99 -6.75
CA GLN A 157 14.77 -2.33 -5.33
C GLN A 157 14.23 -3.75 -5.17
N SER A 158 15.12 -4.73 -5.09
CA SER A 158 14.77 -6.15 -5.20
C SER A 158 13.87 -6.69 -4.07
N SER A 159 13.78 -5.99 -2.94
CA SER A 159 12.95 -6.37 -1.78
C SER A 159 11.65 -5.56 -1.66
N THR A 160 11.55 -4.41 -2.32
CA THR A 160 10.39 -3.51 -2.19
C THR A 160 9.27 -3.95 -3.11
N ARG A 161 8.20 -4.50 -2.55
CA ARG A 161 7.03 -4.95 -3.31
C ARG A 161 6.31 -3.78 -3.99
N ALA A 162 5.77 -4.05 -5.17
CA ALA A 162 5.02 -3.08 -5.96
C ALA A 162 3.67 -3.64 -6.42
N THR A 163 2.85 -2.77 -6.98
CA THR A 163 1.66 -3.12 -7.76
C THR A 163 1.74 -2.59 -9.17
N VAL A 164 0.98 -3.23 -10.04
CA VAL A 164 0.72 -2.76 -11.40
C VAL A 164 -0.80 -2.56 -11.55
N THR A 165 -1.23 -1.68 -12.45
CA THR A 165 -2.65 -1.53 -12.80
C THR A 165 -3.02 -2.34 -14.04
N SER A 166 -2.05 -2.91 -14.75
CA SER A 166 -2.31 -3.81 -15.87
C SER A 166 -1.21 -4.84 -16.04
N PHE A 167 -1.59 -6.03 -16.49
CA PHE A 167 -0.68 -7.11 -16.89
C PHE A 167 -1.31 -7.94 -18.02
N GLY A 168 -0.50 -8.33 -18.99
CA GLY A 168 -0.86 -9.22 -20.08
C GLY A 168 0.34 -10.00 -20.61
N ALA A 169 0.06 -11.10 -21.30
CA ALA A 169 1.06 -11.99 -21.88
C ALA A 169 0.61 -12.52 -23.23
N VAL A 170 1.58 -12.78 -24.12
CA VAL A 170 1.35 -13.52 -25.37
C VAL A 170 1.54 -15.01 -25.10
N PHE A 171 0.70 -15.82 -25.71
CA PHE A 171 0.73 -17.28 -25.62
C PHE A 171 0.95 -17.85 -27.02
N SER A 172 1.77 -18.90 -27.11
CA SER A 172 1.94 -19.71 -28.32
C SER A 172 1.26 -21.05 -28.07
N ASP A 173 0.51 -21.49 -29.08
CA ASP A 173 -0.06 -22.83 -29.18
C ASP A 173 -1.25 -23.11 -28.24
N VAL A 174 -2.12 -22.12 -28.01
CA VAL A 174 -3.36 -22.37 -27.25
C VAL A 174 -4.38 -23.06 -28.16
N ASP A 175 -4.58 -24.37 -28.00
CA ASP A 175 -5.51 -25.13 -28.85
C ASP A 175 -6.91 -25.27 -28.26
N THR A 176 -7.02 -25.35 -26.92
CA THR A 176 -8.28 -25.62 -26.24
C THR A 176 -8.67 -24.50 -25.28
N SER A 177 -9.97 -24.19 -25.25
CA SER A 177 -10.49 -23.15 -24.36
C SER A 177 -10.66 -23.69 -22.94
N GLY A 178 -10.20 -22.94 -21.95
CA GLY A 178 -10.41 -23.23 -20.52
C GLY A 178 -9.13 -23.49 -19.73
N PRO A 179 -8.25 -24.43 -20.13
CA PRO A 179 -7.05 -24.77 -19.36
C PRO A 179 -6.07 -23.61 -19.22
N THR A 180 -5.88 -22.84 -20.29
CA THR A 180 -4.99 -21.68 -20.29
C THR A 180 -5.72 -20.45 -19.77
N LEU A 181 -5.25 -19.89 -18.66
CA LEU A 181 -5.88 -18.75 -18.00
C LEU A 181 -4.89 -17.92 -17.18
N MET A 182 -5.29 -16.70 -16.85
CA MET A 182 -4.61 -15.84 -15.88
C MET A 182 -5.56 -15.45 -14.75
N GLN A 183 -5.03 -15.45 -13.53
CA GLN A 183 -5.71 -15.00 -12.33
C GLN A 183 -4.94 -13.83 -11.73
N PHE A 184 -5.65 -12.75 -11.44
CA PHE A 184 -5.10 -11.50 -10.93
C PHE A 184 -5.54 -11.33 -9.48
N PHE A 185 -4.60 -11.05 -8.57
CA PHE A 185 -4.87 -10.93 -7.15
C PHE A 185 -4.42 -9.57 -6.61
N GLU A 186 -5.20 -9.03 -5.66
CA GLU A 186 -4.81 -7.86 -4.88
C GLU A 186 -3.89 -8.23 -3.70
N GLN A 187 -3.44 -7.23 -2.96
CA GLN A 187 -2.47 -7.39 -1.88
C GLN A 187 -2.96 -8.32 -0.75
N SER A 188 -4.25 -8.31 -0.45
CA SER A 188 -4.86 -9.19 0.56
C SER A 188 -4.82 -10.68 0.18
N GLY A 189 -4.53 -10.97 -1.10
CA GLY A 189 -4.65 -12.31 -1.68
C GLY A 189 -6.03 -12.61 -2.28
N ALA A 190 -6.98 -11.67 -2.23
CA ALA A 190 -8.27 -11.82 -2.90
C ALA A 190 -8.12 -11.80 -4.43
N LEU A 191 -8.95 -12.60 -5.11
CA LEU A 191 -8.99 -12.67 -6.57
C LEU A 191 -9.73 -11.46 -7.12
N LEU A 192 -9.06 -10.68 -7.96
CA LEU A 192 -9.65 -9.58 -8.72
C LEU A 192 -10.37 -10.10 -9.96
N ARG A 193 -9.69 -10.95 -10.75
CA ARG A 193 -10.22 -11.43 -12.03
C ARG A 193 -9.58 -12.74 -12.44
N THR A 194 -10.34 -13.58 -13.14
CA THR A 194 -9.83 -14.68 -13.97
C THR A 194 -10.11 -14.33 -15.43
N VAL A 195 -9.12 -14.49 -16.30
CA VAL A 195 -9.23 -14.36 -17.76
C VAL A 195 -8.82 -15.65 -18.41
N VAL A 196 -9.72 -16.27 -19.17
CA VAL A 196 -9.41 -17.46 -19.98
C VAL A 196 -8.78 -16.99 -21.29
N VAL A 197 -7.68 -17.62 -21.70
CA VAL A 197 -7.01 -17.28 -22.95
C VAL A 197 -7.74 -17.97 -24.10
N PRO A 198 -8.22 -17.23 -25.13
CA PRO A 198 -8.93 -17.85 -26.23
C PRO A 198 -7.99 -18.70 -27.11
N PRO A 199 -8.46 -19.82 -27.68
CA PRO A 199 -7.66 -20.64 -28.59
C PRO A 199 -7.27 -19.90 -29.88
N THR A 200 -6.07 -20.19 -30.37
CA THR A 200 -5.59 -19.66 -31.65
C THR A 200 -6.31 -20.32 -32.82
N THR A 201 -6.40 -19.61 -33.94
CA THR A 201 -6.83 -20.18 -35.23
C THR A 201 -5.66 -20.44 -36.18
N GLY A 202 -4.43 -20.19 -35.73
CA GLY A 202 -3.21 -20.25 -36.54
C GLY A 202 -2.64 -21.66 -36.76
N GLY A 203 -3.17 -22.67 -36.08
CA GLY A 203 -2.55 -24.00 -35.98
C GLY A 203 -1.31 -23.98 -35.07
N PRO A 204 -0.42 -25.00 -35.18
CA PRO A 204 0.74 -25.12 -34.31
C PRO A 204 1.59 -23.85 -34.27
N GLY A 205 1.84 -23.33 -33.07
CA GLY A 205 2.61 -22.10 -32.84
C GLY A 205 1.86 -20.82 -33.24
N GLY A 206 0.53 -20.93 -33.39
CA GLY A 206 -0.37 -19.79 -33.50
C GLY A 206 -0.44 -19.02 -32.19
N PHE A 207 -0.68 -17.71 -32.28
CA PHE A 207 -0.67 -16.85 -31.11
C PHE A 207 -2.06 -16.64 -30.52
N SER A 208 -2.06 -16.40 -29.21
CA SER A 208 -3.17 -15.85 -28.45
C SER A 208 -2.64 -14.77 -27.51
N PHE A 209 -3.51 -13.87 -27.04
CA PHE A 209 -3.16 -12.86 -26.05
C PHE A 209 -4.27 -12.76 -25.01
N ALA A 210 -3.87 -12.55 -23.77
CA ALA A 210 -4.77 -12.15 -22.71
C ALA A 210 -4.11 -11.06 -21.85
N GLY A 211 -4.91 -10.12 -21.35
CA GLY A 211 -4.46 -9.05 -20.48
C GLY A 211 -5.62 -8.37 -19.77
N VAL A 212 -5.31 -7.75 -18.63
CA VAL A 212 -6.26 -6.97 -17.82
C VAL A 212 -5.69 -5.60 -17.56
N GLN A 213 -6.56 -4.58 -17.62
CA GLN A 213 -6.33 -3.24 -17.08
C GLN A 213 -7.37 -2.89 -16.02
N CYS A 214 -6.93 -2.56 -14.81
CA CYS A 214 -7.76 -1.98 -13.76
C CYS A 214 -8.03 -0.50 -14.05
N THR A 215 -9.29 -0.06 -13.94
CA THR A 215 -9.70 1.30 -14.30
C THR A 215 -10.30 2.10 -13.15
N ALA A 216 -10.65 1.48 -12.02
CA ALA A 216 -11.25 2.17 -10.86
C ALA A 216 -10.31 2.27 -9.64
N GLY A 217 -9.00 2.12 -9.87
CA GLY A 217 -7.97 2.27 -8.84
C GLY A 217 -7.48 0.96 -8.22
N GLU A 218 -8.04 -0.19 -8.61
CA GLU A 218 -7.56 -1.50 -8.19
C GLU A 218 -6.11 -1.73 -8.61
N LYS A 219 -5.42 -2.56 -7.82
CA LYS A 219 -3.99 -2.81 -7.93
C LYS A 219 -3.72 -4.31 -8.00
N ILE A 220 -3.06 -4.75 -9.06
CA ILE A 220 -2.60 -6.11 -9.23
C ILE A 220 -1.30 -6.26 -8.45
N TRP A 221 -1.35 -7.07 -7.40
CA TRP A 221 -0.22 -7.40 -6.54
C TRP A 221 0.51 -8.67 -7.00
N ARG A 222 -0.24 -9.60 -7.61
CA ARG A 222 0.24 -10.90 -8.04
C ARG A 222 -0.59 -11.42 -9.21
N VAL A 223 0.06 -12.09 -10.16
CA VAL A 223 -0.61 -12.82 -11.24
C VAL A 223 -0.24 -14.30 -11.16
N VAL A 224 -1.22 -15.18 -11.33
CA VAL A 224 -1.01 -16.61 -11.53
C VAL A 224 -1.44 -16.97 -12.94
N ILE A 225 -0.55 -17.54 -13.72
CA ILE A 225 -0.78 -17.98 -15.10
C ILE A 225 -0.78 -19.50 -15.11
N VAL A 226 -1.78 -20.10 -15.75
CA VAL A 226 -1.85 -21.53 -16.04
C VAL A 226 -1.74 -21.70 -17.55
N THR A 227 -0.83 -22.55 -18.01
CA THR A 227 -0.58 -22.81 -19.43
C THR A 227 -0.90 -24.25 -19.80
N GLY A 228 -1.88 -24.44 -20.68
CA GLY A 228 -2.24 -25.75 -21.23
C GLY A 228 -2.80 -26.73 -20.20
N THR A 229 -2.88 -27.99 -20.58
CA THR A 229 -3.33 -29.08 -19.70
C THR A 229 -2.17 -29.87 -19.09
N GLN A 230 -0.96 -29.76 -19.63
CA GLN A 230 0.19 -30.55 -19.20
C GLN A 230 1.50 -29.76 -19.23
N ALA A 231 2.40 -30.08 -18.31
CA ALA A 231 3.74 -29.49 -18.28
C ALA A 231 4.62 -30.04 -19.42
N LEU A 232 5.49 -29.18 -19.96
CA LEU A 232 6.51 -29.58 -20.94
C LEU A 232 7.43 -30.68 -20.39
N GLY A 233 7.83 -31.61 -21.25
CA GLY A 233 8.76 -32.67 -20.89
C GLY A 233 9.06 -33.62 -22.05
N ALA A 234 10.14 -34.39 -21.92
CA ALA A 234 10.56 -35.34 -22.94
C ALA A 234 9.43 -36.35 -23.25
N GLY A 235 9.06 -36.46 -24.53
CA GLY A 235 8.01 -37.35 -25.00
C GLY A 235 6.57 -36.90 -24.69
N VAL A 236 6.38 -35.73 -24.09
CA VAL A 236 5.06 -35.12 -23.91
C VAL A 236 4.76 -34.33 -25.18
N LEU A 237 3.90 -34.86 -26.04
CA LEU A 237 3.56 -34.25 -27.33
C LEU A 237 2.26 -33.49 -27.23
N ASP A 238 2.22 -32.33 -27.88
CA ASP A 238 0.97 -31.62 -28.07
C ASP A 238 -0.02 -32.48 -28.90
N ASN A 239 -1.22 -32.64 -28.37
CA ASN A 239 -2.27 -33.48 -28.96
C ASN A 239 -3.65 -33.07 -28.43
N PRO A 240 -4.19 -31.92 -28.89
CA PRO A 240 -5.47 -31.41 -28.41
C PRO A 240 -6.62 -32.39 -28.68
N GLY A 241 -6.51 -33.21 -29.74
CA GLY A 241 -7.46 -34.29 -30.02
C GLY A 241 -7.53 -35.39 -28.95
N ALA A 242 -6.48 -35.52 -28.13
CA ALA A 242 -6.42 -36.41 -26.98
C ALA A 242 -6.49 -35.68 -25.63
N GLY A 243 -6.74 -34.36 -25.63
CA GLY A 243 -6.82 -33.53 -24.42
C GLY A 243 -5.49 -33.06 -23.85
N VAL A 244 -4.39 -33.24 -24.58
CA VAL A 244 -3.08 -32.67 -24.22
C VAL A 244 -2.89 -31.38 -25.02
N ASP A 245 -2.86 -30.27 -24.33
CA ASP A 245 -2.67 -28.92 -24.89
C ASP A 245 -1.42 -28.35 -24.22
N LEU A 246 -0.36 -28.12 -25.00
CA LEU A 246 0.89 -27.57 -24.50
C LEU A 246 0.99 -26.10 -24.88
N VAL A 247 1.11 -25.24 -23.88
CA VAL A 247 1.18 -23.79 -24.10
C VAL A 247 2.45 -23.23 -23.52
N VAL A 248 3.10 -22.36 -24.29
CA VAL A 248 4.24 -21.56 -23.84
C VAL A 248 3.94 -20.08 -24.01
N MET A 249 4.73 -19.23 -23.37
CA MET A 249 4.46 -17.80 -23.33
C MET A 249 5.59 -17.00 -23.97
N ASP A 250 5.23 -15.82 -24.44
CA ASP A 250 6.12 -14.77 -24.89
C ASP A 250 5.58 -13.40 -24.44
N ASP A 251 6.37 -12.34 -24.62
CA ASP A 251 6.05 -10.94 -24.38
C ASP A 251 5.14 -10.67 -23.18
N PHE A 252 5.75 -10.36 -22.03
CA PHE A 252 5.01 -9.95 -20.84
C PHE A 252 4.97 -8.43 -20.81
N ILE A 253 3.76 -7.88 -20.69
CA ILE A 253 3.51 -6.44 -20.73
C ILE A 253 2.78 -6.06 -19.44
N TYR A 254 3.29 -5.07 -18.73
CA TYR A 254 2.66 -4.61 -17.49
C TYR A 254 2.89 -3.12 -17.29
N SER A 255 1.91 -2.43 -16.69
CA SER A 255 2.09 -1.02 -16.34
C SER A 255 3.28 -0.87 -15.41
N GLU A 256 3.86 0.33 -15.37
CA GLU A 256 4.98 0.62 -14.48
C GLU A 256 4.72 0.11 -13.05
N PRO A 257 5.61 -0.73 -12.48
CA PRO A 257 5.50 -1.12 -11.10
C PRO A 257 5.69 0.09 -10.21
N VAL A 258 4.65 0.40 -9.43
CA VAL A 258 4.64 1.51 -8.48
C VAL A 258 4.40 0.96 -7.09
N THR A 259 4.79 1.72 -6.07
CA THR A 259 4.54 1.34 -4.68
C THR A 259 3.05 1.11 -4.47
N VAL A 260 2.71 0.12 -3.65
CA VAL A 260 1.35 0.03 -3.10
C VAL A 260 1.08 1.32 -2.36
N THR A 261 -0.05 1.97 -2.61
CA THR A 261 -0.44 3.19 -1.91
C THR A 261 -0.83 2.86 -0.48
N ASP A 262 0.19 2.61 0.33
CA ASP A 262 0.21 2.88 1.75
C ASP A 262 0.09 4.41 1.95
N PRO A 263 -0.79 4.91 2.83
CA PRO A 263 -1.66 4.15 3.73
C PRO A 263 -3.02 3.74 3.15
N THR A 264 -3.61 2.70 3.74
CA THR A 264 -5.05 2.43 3.60
C THR A 264 -5.83 3.49 4.35
N VAL A 265 -6.64 4.28 3.62
CA VAL A 265 -7.40 5.41 4.16
C VAL A 265 -8.81 4.99 4.55
N PHE A 266 -9.24 5.43 5.74
CA PHE A 266 -10.58 5.26 6.28
C PHE A 266 -11.16 6.64 6.50
N ALA A 267 -12.09 7.07 5.65
CA ALA A 267 -12.66 8.40 5.73
C ALA A 267 -14.17 8.39 5.48
N SER A 268 -14.91 9.16 6.27
CA SER A 268 -16.34 9.39 6.07
C SER A 268 -16.72 10.76 6.62
N GLY A 269 -17.59 11.46 5.90
CA GLY A 269 -18.34 12.62 6.38
C GLY A 269 -19.85 12.42 6.13
N GLY A 270 -20.27 11.15 6.03
CA GLY A 270 -21.64 10.77 5.70
C GLY A 270 -22.63 10.97 6.85
N SER A 271 -23.60 10.08 6.94
CA SER A 271 -24.46 9.93 8.11
C SER A 271 -23.69 9.39 9.32
N ASP A 272 -24.25 9.56 10.51
CA ASP A 272 -23.68 9.04 11.76
C ASP A 272 -23.42 7.54 11.71
N ALA A 273 -24.29 6.79 11.02
CA ALA A 273 -24.12 5.35 10.81
C ALA A 273 -22.89 5.06 9.94
N GLU A 274 -22.71 5.77 8.83
CA GLU A 274 -21.56 5.59 7.94
C GLU A 274 -20.24 6.02 8.60
N VAL A 275 -20.27 7.08 9.41
CA VAL A 275 -19.13 7.49 10.23
C VAL A 275 -18.79 6.40 11.26
N THR A 276 -19.80 5.88 11.97
CA THR A 276 -19.63 4.79 12.93
C THR A 276 -19.09 3.52 12.28
N ASP A 277 -19.60 3.15 11.11
CA ASP A 277 -19.13 1.99 10.35
C ASP A 277 -17.67 2.16 9.91
N THR A 278 -17.29 3.37 9.49
CA THR A 278 -15.91 3.69 9.10
C THR A 278 -14.96 3.65 10.31
N VAL A 279 -15.38 4.20 11.45
CA VAL A 279 -14.65 4.10 12.72
C VAL A 279 -14.46 2.64 13.12
N ASN A 280 -15.51 1.82 13.01
CA ASN A 280 -15.43 0.39 13.34
C ASN A 280 -14.54 -0.39 12.38
N ALA A 281 -14.55 -0.06 11.08
CA ALA A 281 -13.63 -0.63 10.10
C ALA A 281 -12.17 -0.27 10.44
N PHE A 282 -11.91 0.97 10.84
CA PHE A 282 -10.57 1.39 11.26
C PHE A 282 -10.13 0.69 12.56
N ARG A 283 -11.01 0.60 13.56
CA ARG A 283 -10.78 -0.18 14.78
C ARG A 283 -10.44 -1.64 14.46
N ALA A 284 -11.15 -2.25 13.52
CA ALA A 284 -10.89 -3.62 13.09
C ALA A 284 -9.52 -3.77 12.40
N ALA A 285 -9.13 -2.79 11.58
CA ALA A 285 -7.82 -2.78 10.93
C ALA A 285 -6.65 -2.70 11.93
N LEU A 286 -6.80 -1.93 13.01
CA LEU A 286 -5.77 -1.80 14.04
C LEU A 286 -5.74 -2.98 15.04
N GLY A 287 -6.85 -3.70 15.20
CA GLY A 287 -6.96 -4.87 16.07
C GLY A 287 -7.60 -4.57 17.44
N ALA A 288 -7.41 -5.45 18.42
CA ALA A 288 -8.13 -5.40 19.69
C ALA A 288 -7.77 -4.17 20.55
N LEU A 289 -8.72 -3.67 21.35
CA LEU A 289 -8.50 -2.57 22.29
C LEU A 289 -7.65 -3.06 23.47
N ASN A 290 -6.53 -2.38 23.70
CA ASN A 290 -5.60 -2.70 24.78
C ASN A 290 -5.94 -1.97 26.09
N PRO A 291 -5.56 -2.54 27.25
CA PRO A 291 -5.71 -1.87 28.54
C PRO A 291 -4.90 -0.56 28.62
N ASN A 292 -5.42 0.42 29.36
CA ASN A 292 -4.74 1.69 29.64
C ASN A 292 -3.67 1.55 30.73
N ALA A 293 -2.70 0.66 30.51
CA ALA A 293 -1.62 0.33 31.43
C ALA A 293 -0.23 0.71 30.87
N PRO A 294 0.77 0.95 31.74
CA PRO A 294 2.16 1.15 31.32
C PRO A 294 2.71 -0.05 30.54
N GLY A 295 3.61 0.23 29.60
CA GLY A 295 4.24 -0.75 28.71
C GLY A 295 3.49 -0.95 27.38
N SER A 296 4.22 -1.49 26.40
CA SER A 296 3.67 -1.90 25.10
C SER A 296 3.22 -3.36 25.14
N VAL A 297 2.12 -3.67 24.46
CA VAL A 297 1.65 -5.06 24.25
C VAL A 297 1.92 -5.58 22.83
N GLY A 298 2.66 -4.83 22.01
CA GLY A 298 3.19 -5.26 20.70
C GLY A 298 2.21 -5.24 19.52
N SER A 299 0.88 -5.29 19.76
CA SER A 299 -0.14 -5.22 18.70
C SER A 299 -1.49 -4.76 19.26
N GLY A 300 -2.47 -4.53 18.38
CA GLY A 300 -3.79 -4.01 18.77
C GLY A 300 -3.83 -2.48 18.68
N ARG A 301 -4.71 -1.86 19.48
CA ARG A 301 -4.99 -0.43 19.41
C ARG A 301 -5.23 0.20 20.78
N ARG A 302 -5.08 1.52 20.84
CA ARG A 302 -5.50 2.38 21.96
C ARG A 302 -6.42 3.49 21.45
N GLU A 303 -7.23 4.01 22.36
CA GLU A 303 -8.23 5.04 22.06
C GLU A 303 -8.22 6.12 23.14
N VAL A 304 -8.45 7.36 22.74
CA VAL A 304 -8.65 8.52 23.61
C VAL A 304 -9.98 9.17 23.29
N ASN A 305 -10.95 8.98 24.18
CA ASN A 305 -12.29 9.54 24.10
C ASN A 305 -12.51 10.78 24.97
N TRP A 306 -11.46 11.31 25.61
CA TRP A 306 -11.46 12.55 26.40
C TRP A 306 -12.34 12.57 27.67
N ASP A 307 -13.32 11.69 27.81
CA ASP A 307 -14.35 11.72 28.85
C ASP A 307 -13.83 11.47 30.27
N GLY A 308 -12.70 10.75 30.38
CA GLY A 308 -12.04 10.49 31.65
C GLY A 308 -11.18 11.65 32.18
N VAL A 309 -11.10 12.77 31.46
CA VAL A 309 -10.31 13.93 31.88
C VAL A 309 -11.06 14.66 33.00
N PRO A 310 -10.44 14.90 34.18
CA PRO A 310 -11.11 15.57 35.29
C PRO A 310 -11.36 17.06 34.98
N ASP A 311 -12.34 17.65 35.66
CA ASP A 311 -12.69 19.06 35.49
C ASP A 311 -11.53 20.02 35.75
N THR A 312 -10.62 19.66 36.66
CA THR A 312 -9.40 20.45 36.96
C THR A 312 -8.40 20.49 35.80
N ALA A 313 -8.52 19.60 34.83
CA ALA A 313 -7.72 19.54 33.60
C ALA A 313 -8.55 19.82 32.34
N SER A 314 -9.78 20.32 32.51
CA SER A 314 -10.72 20.63 31.44
C SER A 314 -11.10 22.10 31.46
N SER A 315 -11.79 22.55 30.41
CA SER A 315 -12.24 23.93 30.24
C SER A 315 -12.80 24.51 31.54
N PRO A 316 -12.39 25.73 31.93
CA PRO A 316 -11.52 26.65 31.18
C PRO A 316 -10.01 26.40 31.37
N ASN A 317 -9.61 25.34 32.08
CA ASN A 317 -8.20 25.04 32.36
C ASN A 317 -7.47 24.54 31.10
N ALA A 318 -6.16 24.74 31.07
CA ALA A 318 -5.30 24.14 30.06
C ALA A 318 -5.15 22.64 30.33
N PHE A 319 -5.22 21.84 29.27
CA PHE A 319 -5.03 20.39 29.33
C PHE A 319 -3.53 20.04 29.37
N PRO A 320 -3.05 19.22 30.33
CA PRO A 320 -1.68 18.73 30.35
C PRO A 320 -1.39 17.82 29.14
N ALA A 321 -0.42 18.23 28.33
CA ALA A 321 -0.03 17.54 27.09
C ALA A 321 0.33 16.04 27.25
N ASP A 322 0.83 15.66 28.42
CA ASP A 322 1.30 14.31 28.75
C ASP A 322 0.31 13.51 29.61
N PHE A 323 -0.92 13.99 29.81
CA PHE A 323 -1.93 13.34 30.66
C PHE A 323 -2.16 11.86 30.27
N PHE A 324 -2.27 11.58 28.96
CA PHE A 324 -2.45 10.24 28.42
C PHE A 324 -1.13 9.47 28.23
N ASN A 325 -0.03 9.97 28.79
CA ASN A 325 1.18 9.20 29.02
C ASN A 325 1.45 9.00 30.53
N VAL A 326 1.03 9.94 31.39
CA VAL A 326 1.30 9.92 32.84
C VAL A 326 0.12 9.40 33.67
N ASN A 327 -1.08 9.99 33.53
CA ASN A 327 -2.23 9.72 34.39
C ASN A 327 -3.07 8.53 33.91
N SER A 328 -3.17 8.35 32.58
CA SER A 328 -3.79 7.20 31.95
C SER A 328 -2.86 6.72 30.84
N PRO A 329 -1.88 5.84 31.14
CA PRO A 329 -0.82 5.50 30.20
C PRO A 329 -1.36 4.87 28.91
N ARG A 330 -1.27 5.62 27.81
CA ARG A 330 -1.63 5.22 26.45
C ARG A 330 -0.58 5.62 25.41
N GLY A 331 0.55 6.19 25.84
CA GLY A 331 1.70 6.43 24.98
C GLY A 331 1.54 7.60 24.02
N VAL A 332 0.72 8.60 24.35
CA VAL A 332 0.55 9.80 23.53
C VAL A 332 0.90 11.05 24.32
N VAL A 333 1.69 11.93 23.71
CA VAL A 333 2.02 13.26 24.21
C VAL A 333 1.73 14.28 23.13
N PHE A 334 0.93 15.29 23.46
CA PHE A 334 0.44 16.28 22.51
C PHE A 334 1.28 17.56 22.55
N SER A 335 1.27 18.30 21.45
CA SER A 335 1.82 19.66 21.40
C SER A 335 1.06 20.50 20.38
N THR A 336 1.13 21.81 20.52
CA THR A 336 0.54 22.76 19.57
C THR A 336 1.44 23.97 19.44
N PRO A 337 1.53 24.61 18.25
CA PRO A 337 2.17 25.93 18.13
C PRO A 337 1.30 27.05 18.74
N GLY A 338 0.07 26.74 19.16
CA GLY A 338 -0.79 27.65 19.92
C GLY A 338 -0.34 27.84 21.37
N SER A 339 -1.16 28.53 22.16
CA SER A 339 -0.85 28.85 23.56
C SER A 339 -1.11 27.70 24.53
N SER A 340 -2.05 26.81 24.22
CA SER A 340 -2.42 25.68 25.07
C SER A 340 -3.27 24.65 24.33
N LEU A 341 -3.47 23.49 24.96
CA LEU A 341 -4.48 22.51 24.59
C LEU A 341 -5.67 22.62 25.55
N GLN A 342 -6.87 22.27 25.10
CA GLN A 342 -8.05 22.30 25.96
C GLN A 342 -9.01 21.14 25.65
N VAL A 343 -9.58 20.57 26.71
CA VAL A 343 -10.68 19.60 26.66
C VAL A 343 -11.95 20.31 27.10
N SER A 344 -13.07 20.14 26.41
CA SER A 344 -14.32 20.82 26.77
C SER A 344 -14.84 20.35 28.14
N ALA A 345 -15.63 21.18 28.82
CA ALA A 345 -16.29 20.78 30.06
C ALA A 345 -17.37 19.72 29.79
N ASP A 346 -17.63 18.87 30.79
CA ASP A 346 -18.81 17.98 30.80
C ASP A 346 -20.02 18.67 31.43
N ALA A 347 -21.23 18.13 31.22
CA ALA A 347 -22.46 18.80 31.66
C ALA A 347 -22.68 18.79 33.19
N SER A 348 -21.94 17.94 33.92
CA SER A 348 -22.02 17.77 35.37
C SER A 348 -20.93 18.51 36.15
N ASN A 349 -20.04 19.23 35.45
CA ASN A 349 -18.93 19.92 36.08
C ASN A 349 -19.40 20.88 37.20
N PRO A 350 -18.68 20.95 38.33
CA PRO A 350 -19.12 21.68 39.53
C PRO A 350 -19.10 23.20 39.37
N THR A 351 -18.50 23.70 38.29
CA THR A 351 -18.37 25.14 38.01
C THR A 351 -19.42 25.67 37.04
N ALA A 352 -20.31 24.80 36.53
CA ALA A 352 -21.25 25.12 35.46
C ALA A 352 -20.58 25.75 34.22
N THR A 353 -19.33 25.39 33.96
CA THR A 353 -18.62 25.79 32.74
C THR A 353 -19.37 25.21 31.53
N PRO A 354 -19.70 26.02 30.50
CA PRO A 354 -20.42 25.51 29.33
C PRO A 354 -19.65 24.40 28.58
N THR A 355 -20.39 23.42 28.05
CA THR A 355 -19.86 22.28 27.27
C THR A 355 -19.50 22.69 25.84
N LEU A 356 -18.91 21.79 25.05
CA LEU A 356 -18.67 21.97 23.60
C LEU A 356 -17.92 23.28 23.27
N PHE A 357 -16.96 23.64 24.11
CA PHE A 357 -16.22 24.90 24.04
C PHE A 357 -17.07 26.18 24.07
N SER A 358 -18.32 26.09 24.54
CA SER A 358 -19.21 27.25 24.67
C SER A 358 -18.76 28.25 25.74
N ASN A 359 -17.75 27.89 26.53
CA ASN A 359 -17.01 28.80 27.41
C ASN A 359 -16.09 29.76 26.63
N ILE A 360 -15.70 29.41 25.40
CA ILE A 360 -14.92 30.24 24.49
C ILE A 360 -15.86 31.19 23.74
N ASP A 361 -16.87 30.63 23.07
CA ASP A 361 -17.95 31.39 22.43
C ASP A 361 -19.28 30.63 22.55
N PRO A 362 -20.37 31.26 23.04
CA PRO A 362 -21.67 30.60 23.18
C PRO A 362 -22.25 30.02 21.88
N SER A 363 -21.84 30.51 20.70
CA SER A 363 -22.34 29.96 19.43
C SER A 363 -21.89 28.51 19.18
N TYR A 364 -20.79 28.07 19.81
CA TYR A 364 -20.19 26.76 19.58
C TYR A 364 -21.09 25.59 20.01
N ALA A 365 -22.03 25.82 20.93
CA ALA A 365 -23.07 24.83 21.28
C ALA A 365 -23.94 24.43 20.08
N GLY A 366 -24.09 25.32 19.09
CA GLY A 366 -24.84 25.06 17.86
C GLY A 366 -24.00 24.51 16.71
N LEU A 367 -22.67 24.50 16.85
CA LEU A 367 -21.72 24.08 15.81
C LEU A 367 -21.16 22.70 16.10
N PHE A 368 -20.81 22.41 17.35
CA PHE A 368 -20.18 21.13 17.67
C PHE A 368 -21.15 20.13 18.26
N ARG A 369 -20.83 18.86 18.06
CA ARG A 369 -21.38 17.76 18.87
C ARG A 369 -20.31 16.71 19.14
N VAL A 370 -20.61 15.82 20.08
CA VAL A 370 -19.78 14.67 20.43
C VAL A 370 -20.27 13.41 19.72
N PHE A 371 -19.35 12.51 19.43
CA PHE A 371 -19.63 11.12 19.05
C PHE A 371 -19.58 10.21 20.26
N SER A 372 -18.54 10.36 21.08
CA SER A 372 -18.44 9.77 22.41
C SER A 372 -18.75 10.83 23.45
N PRO A 373 -19.91 10.75 24.15
CA PRO A 373 -20.25 11.74 25.16
C PRO A 373 -19.27 11.69 26.33
N GLN A 374 -18.75 12.82 26.81
CA GLN A 374 -19.26 14.19 26.71
C GLN A 374 -18.25 15.26 26.26
N ARG A 375 -16.99 14.92 25.98
CA ARG A 375 -15.92 15.94 25.85
C ARG A 375 -15.28 15.98 24.46
N LEU A 376 -14.96 17.20 24.01
CA LEU A 376 -14.19 17.47 22.79
C LEU A 376 -12.78 17.96 23.13
N PHE A 377 -11.91 17.97 22.14
CA PHE A 377 -10.52 18.40 22.24
C PHE A 377 -10.14 19.40 21.15
N THR A 378 -9.33 20.40 21.50
CA THR A 378 -8.82 21.40 20.55
C THR A 378 -7.52 22.05 21.03
N ALA A 379 -6.83 22.72 20.11
CA ALA A 379 -5.76 23.65 20.42
C ALA A 379 -6.31 25.09 20.56
N ILE A 380 -5.70 25.88 21.44
CA ILE A 380 -6.02 27.30 21.61
C ILE A 380 -4.96 28.16 20.92
N GLY A 381 -5.40 29.09 20.08
CA GLY A 381 -4.51 29.97 19.31
C GLY A 381 -3.82 29.30 18.11
N SER A 382 -4.24 28.09 17.75
CA SER A 382 -3.77 27.32 16.59
C SER A 382 -4.82 26.29 16.19
N THR A 383 -4.86 25.89 14.91
CA THR A 383 -5.65 24.75 14.43
C THR A 383 -4.86 23.44 14.45
N ALA A 384 -3.56 23.49 14.75
CA ALA A 384 -2.68 22.33 14.68
C ALA A 384 -2.43 21.70 16.05
N VAL A 385 -2.57 20.37 16.12
CA VAL A 385 -2.08 19.52 17.22
C VAL A 385 -1.16 18.46 16.65
N THR A 386 0.02 18.31 17.24
CA THR A 386 0.94 17.19 16.97
C THR A 386 0.84 16.17 18.08
N THR A 387 0.67 14.90 17.72
CA THR A 387 0.68 13.74 18.63
C THR A 387 1.98 12.97 18.42
N ASN A 388 2.77 12.85 19.49
CA ASN A 388 3.99 12.03 19.53
C ASN A 388 3.70 10.72 20.28
N PHE A 389 4.23 9.62 19.78
CA PHE A 389 4.03 8.31 20.38
C PHE A 389 5.22 7.87 21.24
N PHE A 390 4.92 7.28 22.39
CA PHE A 390 5.88 6.71 23.32
C PHE A 390 5.41 5.34 23.77
N VAL A 391 6.34 4.49 24.22
CA VAL A 391 5.97 3.30 24.99
C VAL A 391 5.12 3.78 26.18
N PRO A 392 3.88 3.27 26.36
CA PRO A 392 2.94 3.85 27.30
C PRO A 392 3.50 3.97 28.72
N GLY A 393 3.44 5.16 29.32
CA GLY A 393 3.97 5.40 30.67
C GLY A 393 5.48 5.65 30.74
N GLY A 394 6.16 5.69 29.60
CA GLY A 394 7.60 5.90 29.50
C GLY A 394 7.99 7.07 28.62
N THR A 395 9.29 7.22 28.42
CA THR A 395 9.92 8.22 27.55
C THR A 395 10.56 7.63 26.30
N ILE A 396 10.44 6.31 26.09
CA ILE A 396 10.97 5.61 24.92
C ILE A 396 10.06 5.94 23.74
N PRO A 397 10.56 6.55 22.64
CA PRO A 397 9.76 6.81 21.44
C PRO A 397 9.15 5.53 20.87
N ALA A 398 7.95 5.66 20.30
CA ALA A 398 7.23 4.55 19.71
C ALA A 398 6.73 4.88 18.30
N SER A 399 6.44 3.84 17.51
CA SER A 399 5.59 3.93 16.32
C SER A 399 4.26 3.25 16.57
N VAL A 400 3.27 3.67 15.79
CA VAL A 400 1.96 3.02 15.70
C VAL A 400 1.73 2.52 14.27
N SER A 401 0.86 1.54 14.07
CA SER A 401 0.50 1.07 12.72
C SER A 401 -0.50 1.97 12.00
N GLY A 402 -1.09 2.95 12.70
CA GLY A 402 -2.04 3.88 12.12
C GLY A 402 -2.58 4.85 13.15
N PHE A 403 -3.19 5.93 12.67
CA PHE A 403 -3.85 6.93 13.49
C PHE A 403 -5.08 7.48 12.77
N GLY A 404 -6.14 7.72 13.53
CA GLY A 404 -7.33 8.42 13.08
C GLY A 404 -7.91 9.32 14.15
N SER A 405 -8.61 10.35 13.69
CA SER A 405 -9.32 11.32 14.50
C SER A 405 -10.76 11.39 14.04
N LEU A 406 -11.65 11.44 15.01
CA LEU A 406 -12.98 11.97 14.78
C LEU A 406 -12.98 13.49 14.87
N LEU A 407 -13.78 14.12 14.04
CA LEU A 407 -13.88 15.55 13.86
C LEU A 407 -15.37 15.92 13.87
N THR A 408 -15.70 17.08 14.41
CA THR A 408 -17.05 17.64 14.33
C THR A 408 -17.01 18.97 13.60
N ASP A 409 -18.03 19.20 12.78
CA ASP A 409 -18.25 20.45 12.04
C ASP A 409 -17.25 20.68 10.90
N VAL A 410 -16.92 19.64 10.13
CA VAL A 410 -16.08 19.80 8.93
C VAL A 410 -16.96 20.20 7.75
N ASP A 411 -16.88 21.46 7.30
CA ASP A 411 -17.70 21.96 6.20
C ASP A 411 -16.94 22.07 4.86
N LEU A 412 -15.64 22.36 4.93
CA LEU A 412 -14.78 22.53 3.77
C LEU A 412 -13.85 21.34 3.60
N ARG A 413 -13.77 20.82 2.36
CA ARG A 413 -12.90 19.68 2.03
C ARG A 413 -11.41 19.91 2.34
N THR A 414 -10.97 21.15 2.53
CA THR A 414 -9.55 21.47 2.75
C THR A 414 -9.24 22.01 4.15
N SER A 415 -10.25 22.16 5.02
CA SER A 415 -10.08 22.79 6.34
C SER A 415 -9.45 21.85 7.36
N ALA A 416 -9.86 20.58 7.38
CA ALA A 416 -9.33 19.57 8.27
C ALA A 416 -8.46 18.54 7.53
N ARG A 417 -7.33 18.15 8.14
CA ARG A 417 -6.43 17.12 7.60
C ARG A 417 -5.57 16.48 8.69
N ILE A 418 -5.03 15.30 8.38
CA ILE A 418 -3.98 14.65 9.16
C ILE A 418 -2.74 14.49 8.28
N ASP A 419 -1.63 15.03 8.76
CA ASP A 419 -0.29 14.80 8.23
C ASP A 419 0.34 13.65 9.05
N TYR A 420 0.80 12.60 8.37
CA TYR A 420 1.42 11.40 8.94
C TYR A 420 2.92 11.43 8.72
N LEU A 421 3.73 11.24 9.76
CA LEU A 421 5.17 11.45 9.68
C LEU A 421 5.99 10.28 10.24
N ASP A 422 7.09 9.98 9.58
CA ASP A 422 8.06 8.98 10.04
C ASP A 422 8.90 9.48 11.23
N GLN A 423 9.79 8.63 11.73
CA GLN A 423 10.71 8.94 12.83
C GLN A 423 11.71 10.08 12.54
N ARG A 424 11.96 10.40 11.26
CA ARG A 424 12.81 11.52 10.83
C ARG A 424 12.02 12.81 10.60
N GLY A 425 10.69 12.77 10.76
CA GLY A 425 9.81 13.90 10.49
C GLY A 425 9.48 14.09 9.01
N ASN A 426 9.74 13.10 8.16
CA ASN A 426 9.31 13.15 6.76
C ASN A 426 7.82 12.84 6.66
N LEU A 427 7.14 13.52 5.75
CA LEU A 427 5.74 13.28 5.46
C LEU A 427 5.57 11.93 4.74
N LEU A 428 4.85 11.01 5.36
CA LEU A 428 4.41 9.74 4.78
C LEU A 428 3.15 9.94 3.95
N ALA A 429 2.17 10.68 4.49
CA ALA A 429 0.93 11.02 3.81
C ALA A 429 0.33 12.31 4.40
N SER A 430 -0.40 13.07 3.59
CA SER A 430 -1.24 14.19 4.04
C SER A 430 -2.63 13.99 3.45
N ILE A 431 -3.63 13.84 4.31
CA ILE A 431 -4.98 13.44 3.90
C ILE A 431 -5.99 14.40 4.50
N HIS A 432 -6.86 14.93 3.64
CA HIS A 432 -7.97 15.78 4.07
C HIS A 432 -9.16 14.97 4.56
N ALA A 433 -9.82 15.45 5.61
CA ALA A 433 -11.08 14.88 6.06
C ALA A 433 -12.19 15.20 5.05
N LEU A 434 -13.18 14.32 4.98
CA LEU A 434 -14.38 14.57 4.16
C LEU A 434 -15.33 15.50 4.92
N PRO A 435 -15.94 16.49 4.24
CA PRO A 435 -16.98 17.30 4.84
C PRO A 435 -18.18 16.47 5.27
N GLY A 436 -18.82 16.91 6.34
CA GLY A 436 -20.07 16.38 6.84
C GLY A 436 -21.25 16.58 5.88
N THR A 437 -22.32 15.80 6.06
CA THR A 437 -23.58 15.96 5.31
C THR A 437 -24.49 17.07 5.84
N GLY A 438 -24.30 17.49 7.09
CA GLY A 438 -24.93 18.68 7.68
C GLY A 438 -23.96 19.85 7.70
N ALA A 439 -24.49 21.07 7.64
CA ALA A 439 -23.70 22.32 7.70
C ALA A 439 -23.28 22.71 9.12
N GLU A 440 -23.91 22.13 10.14
CA GLU A 440 -23.52 22.31 11.53
C GLU A 440 -23.63 20.98 12.25
N GLN A 441 -22.81 20.78 13.29
CA GLN A 441 -22.82 19.58 14.14
C GLN A 441 -22.62 18.30 13.34
N SER A 442 -22.02 18.36 12.15
CA SER A 442 -21.72 17.16 11.40
C SER A 442 -20.58 16.38 12.08
N LEU A 443 -20.48 15.07 11.78
CA LEU A 443 -19.34 14.26 12.20
C LEU A 443 -18.58 13.81 10.96
N SER A 444 -17.26 13.81 11.09
CA SER A 444 -16.34 13.24 10.11
C SER A 444 -15.32 12.37 10.80
N PHE A 445 -14.94 11.28 10.16
CA PHE A 445 -13.80 10.45 10.55
C PHE A 445 -12.73 10.51 9.47
N LEU A 446 -11.47 10.59 9.90
CA LEU A 446 -10.31 10.35 9.04
C LEU A 446 -9.30 9.52 9.81
N GLY A 447 -8.90 8.40 9.23
CA GLY A 447 -7.81 7.56 9.71
C GLY A 447 -7.03 6.94 8.57
N ALA A 448 -5.80 6.53 8.86
CA ALA A 448 -4.93 5.87 7.89
C ALA A 448 -4.13 4.76 8.58
N HIS A 449 -4.06 3.60 7.94
CA HIS A 449 -3.34 2.42 8.42
C HIS A 449 -2.18 2.11 7.48
N PHE A 450 -1.00 1.96 8.06
CA PHE A 450 0.27 1.78 7.38
C PHE A 450 0.79 0.35 7.57
N SER A 451 1.57 -0.12 6.60
CA SER A 451 2.43 -1.30 6.77
C SER A 451 3.40 -1.05 7.94
N PRO A 452 3.79 -2.10 8.71
CA PRO A 452 4.76 -1.98 9.78
C PRO A 452 6.09 -1.30 9.38
N ASP A 453 6.42 -1.29 8.10
CA ASP A 453 7.69 -0.76 7.57
C ASP A 453 7.78 0.78 7.65
N TYR A 454 6.67 1.50 7.65
CA TYR A 454 6.67 2.97 7.58
C TYR A 454 6.92 3.67 8.92
N LYS A 455 6.93 2.92 10.04
CA LYS A 455 7.28 3.41 11.38
C LYS A 455 6.66 4.79 11.69
N LEU A 456 5.33 4.89 11.61
CA LEU A 456 4.59 6.14 11.88
C LEU A 456 4.87 6.61 13.32
N ALA A 457 5.67 7.65 13.47
CA ALA A 457 6.23 8.09 14.75
C ALA A 457 5.53 9.31 15.32
N ASN A 458 4.91 10.13 14.46
CA ASN A 458 4.08 11.24 14.89
C ASN A 458 3.03 11.58 13.82
N VAL A 459 1.97 12.25 14.27
CA VAL A 459 0.93 12.80 13.39
C VAL A 459 0.67 14.25 13.74
N LYS A 460 0.26 15.04 12.76
CA LYS A 460 -0.22 16.40 12.95
C LYS A 460 -1.64 16.52 12.42
N VAL A 461 -2.58 16.76 13.31
CA VAL A 461 -3.97 17.07 12.97
C VAL A 461 -4.09 18.58 12.81
N THR A 462 -4.67 19.02 11.69
CA THR A 462 -5.15 20.39 11.51
C THR A 462 -6.67 20.36 11.58
N SER A 463 -7.27 21.08 12.53
CA SER A 463 -8.72 21.18 12.74
C SER A 463 -9.22 22.54 12.27
N GLY A 464 -9.80 22.58 11.08
CA GLY A 464 -10.44 23.79 10.54
C GLY A 464 -9.44 24.79 9.93
N THR A 465 -9.97 25.87 9.36
CA THR A 465 -9.16 26.96 8.81
C THR A 465 -8.79 28.01 9.85
N THR A 466 -9.55 28.11 10.95
CA THR A 466 -9.37 29.13 11.99
C THR A 466 -9.46 28.52 13.39
N ALA A 467 -8.59 28.97 14.30
CA ALA A 467 -8.59 28.50 15.68
C ALA A 467 -9.81 29.05 16.45
N LEU A 468 -10.34 28.25 17.38
CA LEU A 468 -11.42 28.68 18.27
C LEU A 468 -10.96 29.86 19.14
N ALA A 469 -11.78 30.91 19.18
CA ALA A 469 -11.52 32.11 19.97
C ALA A 469 -12.81 32.89 20.21
N ALA A 470 -12.85 33.69 21.28
CA ALA A 470 -14.00 34.52 21.59
C ALA A 470 -14.32 35.49 20.43
N GLY A 471 -15.57 35.48 19.95
CA GLY A 471 -16.02 36.31 18.83
C GLY A 471 -15.64 35.79 17.44
N VAL A 472 -14.99 34.62 17.33
CA VAL A 472 -14.75 33.94 16.05
C VAL A 472 -15.93 33.03 15.75
N ILE A 473 -16.66 33.38 14.70
CA ILE A 473 -17.91 32.71 14.28
C ILE A 473 -17.69 31.99 12.94
N GLU A 474 -18.32 30.83 12.79
CA GLU A 474 -18.37 30.06 11.55
C GLU A 474 -18.82 30.92 10.37
N ASN A 475 -18.09 30.84 9.26
CA ASN A 475 -18.42 31.54 8.03
C ASN A 475 -17.78 30.82 6.85
N THR A 476 -18.33 29.64 6.55
CA THR A 476 -17.89 28.76 5.47
C THR A 476 -17.79 29.49 4.13
N ALA A 477 -18.75 30.39 3.84
CA ALA A 477 -18.76 31.21 2.62
C ALA A 477 -17.60 32.23 2.56
N GLY A 478 -17.13 32.69 3.73
CA GLY A 478 -15.93 33.52 3.88
C GLY A 478 -14.64 32.72 4.08
N GLY A 479 -14.68 31.39 4.05
CA GLY A 479 -13.53 30.50 4.24
C GLY A 479 -13.12 30.25 5.69
N ILE A 480 -13.93 30.69 6.66
CA ILE A 480 -13.76 30.35 8.08
C ILE A 480 -14.55 29.07 8.31
N ASP A 481 -13.86 27.99 8.68
CA ASP A 481 -14.43 26.69 9.04
C ASP A 481 -13.80 26.30 10.38
N LEU A 482 -14.64 26.18 11.40
CA LEU A 482 -14.29 25.88 12.78
C LEU A 482 -14.51 24.39 13.04
N VAL A 483 -13.46 23.66 13.36
CA VAL A 483 -13.52 22.21 13.59
C VAL A 483 -12.99 21.90 14.98
N ALA A 484 -13.68 21.03 15.71
CA ALA A 484 -13.18 20.43 16.94
C ALA A 484 -12.92 18.93 16.74
N MET A 485 -12.06 18.36 17.59
CA MET A 485 -11.73 16.93 17.57
C MET A 485 -12.46 16.19 18.69
N ASP A 486 -12.74 14.91 18.46
CA ASP A 486 -13.22 13.97 19.46
C ASP A 486 -12.27 12.76 19.49
N ASP A 487 -12.79 11.54 19.62
CA ASP A 487 -12.07 10.27 19.64
C ASP A 487 -10.79 10.24 18.77
N PHE A 488 -9.65 9.99 19.42
CA PHE A 488 -8.41 9.57 18.75
C PHE A 488 -8.28 8.04 18.85
N ILE A 489 -7.97 7.40 17.73
CA ILE A 489 -7.82 5.95 17.63
C ILE A 489 -6.48 5.68 16.95
N TYR A 490 -5.64 4.83 17.53
CA TYR A 490 -4.32 4.55 16.98
C TYR A 490 -3.85 3.15 17.33
N GLY A 491 -2.95 2.61 16.50
CA GLY A 491 -2.31 1.32 16.75
C GLY A 491 -1.56 1.32 18.08
N GLU A 492 -1.32 0.15 18.66
CA GLU A 492 -0.53 0.01 19.88
C GLU A 492 0.83 0.70 19.70
N PRO A 493 1.23 1.63 20.59
CA PRO A 493 2.58 2.18 20.54
C PRO A 493 3.57 1.06 20.82
N VAL A 494 4.35 0.71 19.80
CA VAL A 494 5.45 -0.27 19.88
C VAL A 494 6.75 0.50 19.87
N GLU A 495 7.68 0.06 20.72
CA GLU A 495 9.02 0.64 20.79
C GLU A 495 9.58 0.84 19.39
N LEU A 496 9.92 2.09 19.10
CA LEU A 496 10.51 2.48 17.85
C LEU A 496 12.01 2.21 17.99
N PRO A 497 12.59 1.31 17.18
CA PRO A 497 14.01 1.09 17.21
C PRO A 497 14.72 2.45 17.06
N PRO A 498 15.80 2.71 17.81
CA PRO A 498 16.57 3.94 17.64
C PRO A 498 16.91 4.12 16.16
N LEU A 499 16.77 5.35 15.64
CA LEU A 499 17.24 5.64 14.27
C LEU A 499 18.68 5.16 14.16
N CYS A 500 18.93 4.30 13.19
CA CYS A 500 20.28 3.99 12.79
C CYS A 500 20.89 5.23 12.17
N ARG A 501 21.59 6.06 12.94
CA ARG A 501 22.20 7.29 12.39
C ARG A 501 23.27 6.97 11.34
N ALA A 502 23.81 5.76 11.40
CA ALA A 502 24.73 5.22 10.40
C ALA A 502 24.06 4.76 9.10
N ASP A 503 22.73 4.61 9.07
CA ASP A 503 21.92 4.48 7.85
C ASP A 503 21.54 5.91 7.42
N VAL A 504 22.46 6.56 6.72
CA VAL A 504 22.37 7.97 6.37
C VAL A 504 21.28 8.19 5.31
N ASN A 505 21.12 7.24 4.39
CA ASN A 505 20.19 7.35 3.27
C ASN A 505 18.77 6.81 3.58
N ALA A 506 18.59 6.22 4.77
CA ALA A 506 17.34 5.67 5.27
C ALA A 506 16.82 4.46 4.47
N ASP A 507 17.70 3.70 3.82
CA ASP A 507 17.32 2.52 3.04
C ASP A 507 17.13 1.26 3.91
N GLY A 508 17.38 1.36 5.22
CA GLY A 508 17.25 0.28 6.18
C GLY A 508 18.49 -0.61 6.30
N PHE A 509 19.56 -0.32 5.55
CA PHE A 509 20.84 -1.01 5.61
C PHE A 509 21.96 -0.03 5.91
N VAL A 510 22.93 -0.46 6.71
CA VAL A 510 24.19 0.29 6.89
C VAL A 510 25.20 -0.27 5.92
N ASN A 511 25.47 0.46 4.84
CA ASN A 511 26.36 0.01 3.78
C ASN A 511 27.23 1.13 3.21
N SER A 512 28.01 0.84 2.17
CA SER A 512 28.92 1.83 1.59
C SER A 512 28.22 3.10 1.10
N ALA A 513 26.93 3.04 0.73
CA ALA A 513 26.16 4.21 0.35
C ALA A 513 26.08 5.21 1.50
N ASP A 514 25.74 4.75 2.71
CA ASP A 514 25.67 5.59 3.91
C ASP A 514 27.00 6.20 4.28
N PHE A 515 28.08 5.43 4.08
CA PHE A 515 29.43 5.92 4.27
C PHE A 515 29.75 7.11 3.36
N PHE A 516 29.39 7.03 2.09
CA PHE A 516 29.65 8.12 1.15
C PHE A 516 28.70 9.31 1.36
N ASP A 517 27.45 9.05 1.74
CA ASP A 517 26.49 10.12 2.07
C ASP A 517 26.89 10.86 3.35
N PHE A 518 27.37 10.13 4.37
CA PHE A 518 27.97 10.71 5.57
C PHE A 518 29.15 11.62 5.20
N LEU A 519 30.12 11.11 4.44
CA LEU A 519 31.32 11.89 4.07
C LEU A 519 30.95 13.15 3.29
N THR A 520 29.97 13.04 2.39
CA THR A 520 29.47 14.18 1.61
C THR A 520 28.90 15.26 2.54
N GLY A 521 28.03 14.89 3.48
CA GLY A 521 27.49 15.81 4.48
C GLY A 521 28.56 16.39 5.40
N PHE A 522 29.47 15.53 5.89
CA PHE A 522 30.55 15.88 6.79
C PHE A 522 31.49 16.94 6.21
N PHE A 523 31.96 16.73 4.97
CA PHE A 523 32.83 17.70 4.30
C PHE A 523 32.12 18.98 3.85
N SER A 524 30.79 18.95 3.76
CA SER A 524 29.97 20.15 3.55
C SER A 524 29.68 20.92 4.84
N GLY A 525 30.10 20.40 6.00
CA GLY A 525 29.86 21.02 7.32
C GLY A 525 28.42 20.90 7.81
N ASN A 526 27.63 19.98 7.24
CA ASN A 526 26.19 19.85 7.50
C ASN A 526 25.83 18.50 8.16
N PHE A 527 26.79 17.83 8.80
CA PHE A 527 26.59 16.50 9.37
C PHE A 527 27.14 16.41 10.78
N ASP A 528 26.38 17.01 11.70
CA ASP A 528 26.54 16.88 13.15
C ASP A 528 25.91 15.54 13.60
N PHE A 529 26.75 14.52 13.70
CA PHE A 529 26.37 13.13 14.01
C PHE A 529 26.03 12.95 15.49
N ASN A 530 26.51 13.79 16.39
CA ASN A 530 26.21 13.67 17.83
C ASN A 530 25.25 14.76 18.35
N ASN A 531 24.80 15.66 17.47
CA ASN A 531 23.93 16.81 17.73
C ASN A 531 24.52 17.81 18.75
N ASP A 532 25.83 18.02 18.76
CA ASP A 532 26.50 18.98 19.66
C ASP A 532 26.55 20.43 19.12
N GLY A 533 26.05 20.64 17.90
CA GLY A 533 26.04 21.92 17.18
C GLY A 533 27.25 22.15 16.28
N PHE A 534 28.18 21.20 16.19
CA PHE A 534 29.39 21.31 15.37
C PHE A 534 29.55 20.07 14.47
N THR A 535 30.11 20.25 13.27
CA THR A 535 30.58 19.13 12.43
C THR A 535 32.11 19.06 12.50
N ASN A 536 32.64 18.08 13.23
CA ASN A 536 34.05 17.95 13.55
C ASN A 536 34.49 16.47 13.64
N SER A 537 35.78 16.20 13.91
CA SER A 537 36.31 14.83 13.93
C SER A 537 35.59 13.87 14.88
N GLN A 538 34.90 14.38 15.91
CA GLN A 538 34.07 13.59 16.80
C GLN A 538 32.87 12.97 16.07
N ASP A 539 32.21 13.72 15.19
CA ASP A 539 31.08 13.22 14.38
C ASP A 539 31.51 12.08 13.46
N LEU A 540 32.69 12.22 12.83
CA LEU A 540 33.28 11.16 12.02
C LEU A 540 33.57 9.92 12.87
N TYR A 541 34.10 10.09 14.08
CA TYR A 541 34.40 8.97 14.96
C TYR A 541 33.11 8.26 15.43
N ASP A 542 32.12 9.03 15.86
CA ASP A 542 30.83 8.51 16.34
C ASP A 542 30.08 7.80 15.20
N PHE A 543 30.12 8.35 13.98
CA PHE A 543 29.62 7.70 12.78
C PHE A 543 30.31 6.35 12.51
N LEU A 544 31.65 6.33 12.47
CA LEU A 544 32.40 5.10 12.19
C LEU A 544 32.11 4.00 13.21
N VAL A 545 32.00 4.36 14.50
CA VAL A 545 31.65 3.41 15.56
C VAL A 545 30.29 2.79 15.27
N GLN A 546 29.27 3.59 14.97
CA GLN A 546 27.93 3.06 14.70
C GLN A 546 27.85 2.32 13.35
N PHE A 547 28.60 2.78 12.34
CA PHE A 547 28.69 2.16 11.01
C PHE A 547 29.19 0.72 11.05
N PHE A 548 30.24 0.45 11.85
CA PHE A 548 30.83 -0.89 11.95
C PHE A 548 30.11 -1.82 12.93
N VAL A 549 29.39 -1.28 13.91
CA VAL A 549 28.56 -2.07 14.82
C VAL A 549 27.27 -2.53 14.12
N GLY A 550 26.78 -1.74 13.17
CA GLY A 550 25.51 -1.97 12.50
C GLY A 550 24.32 -1.55 13.37
N CYS A 551 23.14 -1.78 12.81
CA CYS A 551 21.82 -1.59 13.40
C CYS A 551 21.01 -2.87 13.13
#